data_AF-A0A7J2TYG1-F1
#
_entry.id   AF-A0A7J2TYG1-F1
#
_cell.length_a   1.000
_cell.length_b   1.000
_cell.length_c   1.000
_cell.angle_alpha   90.00
_cell.angle_beta   90.00
_cell.angle_gamma   90.00
#
_symmetry.space_group_name_H-M   'P 1'
#
loop_
_entity.id
_entity.type
_entity.pdbx_description
1 polymer ?
#
loop_
_entity_poly.entity_id
_entity_poly.type
_entity_poly.pdbx_seq_one_letter_code
_entity_poly.pdbx_strand_id
1 'polypeptide(L)'
;FTNKGYYLGKLKDMEIDLSTFRLKSIVVETASNSEMGKLLGAKKVIIPYSVVQAIGDVIITKHIVASAPQEGEVSKEEVQKSL
;
A
#
# COMPACT_ATOMS: atom_id res chain seq x y z
N PHE A 1 -5.68 1.84 8.12
CA PHE A 1 -4.85 1.35 9.23
C PHE A 1 -4.19 0.06 8.82
N THR A 2 -3.09 -0.31 9.47
CA THR A 2 -2.56 -1.68 9.39
C THR A 2 -3.24 -2.60 10.41
N ASN A 3 -3.14 -3.91 10.25
CA ASN A 3 -3.63 -4.89 11.23
C ASN A 3 -2.90 -4.87 12.58
N LYS A 4 -1.81 -4.10 12.70
CA LYS A 4 -1.16 -3.79 13.99
C LYS A 4 -1.61 -2.46 14.61
N GLY A 5 -2.64 -1.81 14.04
CA GLY A 5 -3.19 -0.56 14.57
C GLY A 5 -2.49 0.72 14.10
N TYR A 6 -1.43 0.63 13.27
CA TYR A 6 -0.78 1.83 12.76
C TYR A 6 -1.66 2.60 11.78
N TYR A 7 -1.78 3.91 11.98
CA TYR A 7 -2.44 4.81 11.06
C TYR A 7 -1.53 5.11 9.86
N LEU A 8 -2.05 4.89 8.65
CA LEU A 8 -1.32 5.10 7.40
C LEU A 8 -1.62 6.45 6.75
N GLY A 9 -2.86 6.93 6.88
CA GLY A 9 -3.33 8.10 6.15
C GLY A 9 -4.80 7.99 5.75
N LYS A 10 -5.21 8.89 4.86
CA LYS A 10 -6.57 8.93 4.31
C LYS A 10 -6.59 8.40 2.88
N LEU A 11 -7.65 7.68 2.52
CA LEU A 11 -7.90 7.28 1.15
C LEU A 11 -8.06 8.52 0.29
N LYS A 12 -7.31 8.59 -0.82
CA LYS A 12 -7.37 9.69 -1.78
C LYS A 12 -7.99 9.27 -3.10
N ASP A 13 -7.62 8.09 -3.60
CA ASP A 13 -8.07 7.60 -4.90
C ASP A 13 -7.98 6.06 -4.99
N MET A 14 -8.47 5.48 -6.08
CA MET A 14 -8.52 4.04 -6.34
C MET A 14 -8.16 3.76 -7.81
N GLU A 15 -7.24 2.83 -8.05
CA GLU A 15 -6.88 2.41 -9.41
C GLU A 15 -7.69 1.18 -9.82
N ILE A 16 -8.47 1.30 -10.88
CA ILE A 16 -9.27 0.21 -11.43
C ILE A 16 -8.68 -0.21 -12.77
N ASP A 17 -8.47 -1.51 -12.95
CA ASP A 17 -8.17 -2.08 -14.26
C ASP A 17 -9.47 -2.18 -15.07
N LEU A 18 -9.55 -1.39 -16.15
CA LEU A 18 -10.73 -1.31 -17.03
C LEU A 18 -10.90 -2.54 -17.93
N SER A 19 -9.85 -3.33 -18.14
CA SER A 19 -9.93 -4.55 -18.93
C SER A 19 -10.59 -5.70 -18.15
N THR A 20 -10.29 -5.78 -16.85
CA THR A 20 -10.80 -6.83 -15.96
C THR A 20 -11.92 -6.35 -15.03
N PHE A 21 -12.20 -5.04 -15.00
CA PHE A 21 -13.09 -4.38 -14.05
C PHE A 21 -12.77 -4.72 -12.58
N ARG A 22 -11.47 -4.86 -12.25
CA ARG A 22 -11.00 -5.18 -10.90
C ARG A 22 -10.24 -4.01 -10.28
N LEU A 23 -10.41 -3.84 -8.98
CA LEU A 23 -9.65 -2.89 -8.19
C LEU A 23 -8.20 -3.38 -8.06
N LYS A 24 -7.26 -2.58 -8.56
CA LYS A 24 -5.83 -2.90 -8.59
C LYS A 24 -5.13 -2.41 -7.33
N SER A 25 -5.36 -1.15 -6.98
CA SER A 25 -4.70 -0.51 -5.84
C SER A 25 -5.55 0.62 -5.26
N ILE A 26 -5.21 1.01 -4.03
CA ILE A 26 -5.76 2.20 -3.37
C ILE A 26 -4.63 3.20 -3.15
N VAL A 27 -4.93 4.48 -3.37
CA VAL A 27 -3.99 5.57 -3.16
C VAL A 27 -4.30 6.22 -1.83
N VAL A 28 -3.31 6.24 -0.94
CA VAL A 28 -3.40 6.80 0.41
C VAL A 28 -2.53 8.04 0.49
N GLU A 29 -3.13 9.16 0.91
CA GLU A 29 -2.40 10.35 1.30
C GLU A 29 -1.91 10.17 2.75
N THR A 30 -0.59 10.08 2.92
CA THR A 30 0.02 9.85 4.23
C THR A 30 -0.07 11.11 5.06
N ALA A 31 -0.44 10.97 6.32
CA ALA A 31 -0.32 12.10 7.24
C ALA A 31 1.15 12.32 7.59
N SER A 32 1.60 13.58 7.65
CA SER A 32 3.00 13.92 7.97
C SER A 32 3.48 13.37 9.33
N ASN A 33 2.55 13.09 10.23
CA ASN A 33 2.78 12.50 11.54
C ASN A 33 2.61 10.96 11.57
N SER A 34 2.28 10.32 10.46
CA SER A 34 2.13 8.86 10.37
C SER A 34 3.49 8.17 10.26
N GLU A 35 3.60 6.99 10.84
CA GLU A 35 4.83 6.17 10.79
C GLU A 35 5.24 5.87 9.33
N MET A 36 4.27 5.69 8.44
CA MET A 36 4.53 5.49 7.01
C MET A 36 5.05 6.75 6.32
N GLY A 37 4.52 7.94 6.68
CA GLY A 37 5.00 9.21 6.17
C GLY A 37 6.44 9.53 6.60
N LYS A 38 6.82 9.12 7.81
CA LYS A 38 8.21 9.24 8.30
C LYS A 38 9.15 8.24 7.62
N LEU A 39 8.70 7.01 7.41
CA LEU A 39 9.51 5.93 6.82
C LEU A 39 9.76 6.11 5.32
N LEU A 40 8.75 6.55 4.57
CA LEU A 40 8.85 6.66 3.11
C LEU A 40 9.19 8.07 2.63
N GLY A 41 9.08 9.10 3.47
CA GLY A 41 9.21 10.50 3.06
C GLY A 41 8.21 10.95 1.98
N ALA A 42 7.28 10.06 1.59
CA ALA A 42 6.40 10.23 0.45
C ALA A 42 5.02 10.67 0.92
N LYS A 43 4.51 11.76 0.35
CA LYS A 43 3.15 12.30 0.64
C LYS A 43 2.02 11.37 0.20
N LYS A 44 2.31 10.43 -0.71
CA LYS A 44 1.35 9.50 -1.30
C LYS A 44 1.93 8.09 -1.30
N VAL A 45 1.11 7.11 -0.94
CA VAL A 45 1.47 5.69 -0.94
C VAL A 45 0.41 4.93 -1.73
N ILE A 46 0.87 4.13 -2.68
CA ILE A 46 0.01 3.24 -3.47
C ILE A 46 0.04 1.87 -2.79
N ILE A 47 -1.13 1.38 -2.40
CA ILE A 47 -1.29 0.10 -1.70
C ILE A 47 -2.00 -0.88 -2.62
N PRO A 48 -1.37 -2.01 -3.00
CA PRO A 48 -2.04 -3.05 -3.78
C PRO A 48 -3.29 -3.57 -3.07
N TYR A 49 -4.36 -3.80 -3.83
CA TYR A 49 -5.60 -4.32 -3.24
C TYR A 49 -5.42 -5.70 -2.62
N SER A 50 -4.44 -6.48 -3.08
CA SER A 50 -4.09 -7.81 -2.55
C SER A 50 -3.67 -7.83 -1.08
N VAL A 51 -3.26 -6.69 -0.51
CA VAL A 51 -2.86 -6.59 0.91
C VAL A 51 -3.94 -5.97 1.79
N VAL A 52 -5.08 -5.60 1.20
CA VAL A 52 -6.27 -5.12 1.93
C VAL A 52 -6.94 -6.34 2.56
N GLN A 53 -7.21 -6.27 3.86
CA GLN A 53 -7.80 -7.36 4.64
C GLN A 53 -9.28 -7.11 4.98
N ALA A 54 -9.66 -5.85 5.18
CA ALA A 54 -11.03 -5.48 5.49
C ALA A 54 -11.37 -4.07 5.00
N ILE A 55 -12.64 -3.87 4.66
CA ILE A 55 -13.22 -2.59 4.22
C ILE A 55 -14.51 -2.38 5.01
N GLY A 56 -14.69 -1.17 5.54
CA GLY A 56 -15.87 -0.71 6.26
C GLY A 56 -15.72 0.79 6.51
N ASP A 57 -16.03 1.26 7.73
CA ASP A 57 -15.75 2.65 8.14
C ASP A 57 -14.25 2.99 8.06
N VAL A 58 -13.40 1.96 8.23
CA VAL A 58 -11.96 2.04 8.07
C VAL A 58 -11.46 0.91 7.17
N ILE A 59 -10.37 1.18 6.45
CA ILE A 59 -9.66 0.17 5.65
C ILE A 59 -8.53 -0.42 6.50
N ILE A 60 -8.47 -1.74 6.60
CA ILE A 60 -7.39 -2.48 7.27
C ILE A 60 -6.51 -3.16 6.22
N THR A 61 -5.21 -2.89 6.27
CA THR A 61 -4.20 -3.52 5.41
C THR A 61 -3.27 -4.40 6.24
N LYS A 62 -2.64 -5.38 5.59
CA LYS A 62 -1.54 -6.10 6.21
C LYS A 62 -0.45 -5.11 6.62
N HIS A 63 0.11 -5.26 7.81
CA HIS A 63 1.29 -4.50 8.22
C HIS A 63 2.49 -4.95 7.41
N ILE A 64 2.97 -4.05 6.54
CA ILE A 64 4.17 -4.25 5.74
C ILE A 64 5.21 -3.28 6.30
N VAL A 65 6.29 -3.83 6.81
CA VAL A 65 7.48 -3.04 7.14
C VAL A 65 8.19 -2.82 5.81
N ALA A 66 8.08 -1.62 5.25
CA ALA A 66 8.91 -1.27 4.11
C ALA A 66 10.35 -1.18 4.61
N SER A 67 11.22 -2.07 4.14
CA SER A 67 12.65 -1.77 4.12
C SER A 67 12.78 -0.48 3.33
N ALA A 68 13.27 0.59 3.95
CA ALA A 68 13.46 1.86 3.28
C ALA A 68 14.22 1.62 1.96
N PRO A 69 13.73 2.13 0.81
CA PRO A 69 14.53 2.08 -0.41
C PRO A 69 15.76 2.96 -0.15
N GLN A 70 16.93 2.32 -0.04
CA GLN A 70 18.16 2.97 -0.51
C GLN A 70 17.88 3.34 -1.97
N GLU A 71 18.22 4.55 -2.38
CA GLU A 71 17.95 5.05 -3.73
C GLU A 71 18.45 4.03 -4.77
N GLY A 72 17.50 3.45 -5.52
CA GLY A 72 17.78 2.51 -6.61
C GLY A 72 17.63 1.04 -6.20
N GLU A 73 16.40 0.53 -6.27
CA GLU A 73 16.11 -0.82 -6.79
C GLU A 73 14.59 -1.03 -6.85
N VAL A 74 14.07 -1.10 -8.08
CA VAL A 74 12.70 -1.56 -8.34
C VAL A 74 12.76 -3.09 -8.34
N SER A 75 12.44 -3.74 -7.22
CA SER A 75 12.29 -5.19 -7.20
C SER A 75 10.95 -5.58 -7.84
N LYS A 76 11.01 -5.77 -9.16
CA LYS A 76 10.23 -6.81 -9.83
C LYS A 76 10.66 -8.14 -9.22
N GLU A 77 9.74 -8.90 -8.66
CA GLU A 77 9.93 -10.36 -8.64
C GLU A 77 8.57 -11.05 -8.71
N GLU A 78 8.30 -11.48 -9.94
CA GLU A 78 7.28 -12.43 -10.31
C GLU A 78 7.60 -13.83 -9.76
N VAL A 79 6.52 -14.52 -9.47
CA VAL A 79 6.31 -15.96 -9.55
C VAL A 79 7.24 -16.66 -10.57
N GLN A 80 8.10 -17.58 -10.11
CA GLN A 80 8.24 -18.88 -10.80
C GLN A 80 8.79 -19.97 -9.84
N LYS A 81 7.87 -20.82 -9.39
CA LYS A 81 8.17 -22.16 -8.87
C LYS A 81 8.00 -23.13 -10.04
N SER A 82 8.92 -24.08 -10.20
CA SER A 82 9.00 -25.10 -11.27
C SER A 82 9.42 -24.51 -12.63
N LEU A 83 10.48 -24.98 -13.30
CA LEU A 83 11.06 -26.32 -13.45
C LEU A 83 12.57 -26.18 -13.72
#